data_AF-A0A7C8AC91-F1
#
_entry.id   AF-A0A7C8AC91-F1
#
_cell.length_a   1.000
_cell.length_b   1.000
_cell.length_c   1.000
_cell.angle_alpha   90.00
_cell.angle_beta   90.00
_cell.angle_gamma   90.00
#
_symmetry.space_group_name_H-M   'P 1'
#
loop_
_entity.id
_entity.type
_entity.pdbx_description
1 polymer ?
#
loop_
_entity_poly.entity_id
_entity_poly.type
_entity_poly.pdbx_seq_one_letter_code
_entity_poly.pdbx_strand_id
1 'polypeptide(L)'
;MIILGIETSCDETAAAVVRDGKEILSSVIASQVSIHGPYGGVVPELASRKHLEYIIPVIESALEKAGVSCEELDVLGVTQGPGLVGALLVGLSAAKAMAYALDKPLIAVNHLEGHIQSAFISGGIPENPFICLVVSGGHTALYRVDQDGGSRLLGATRDDAAGEAFDKIAKLLDIGYPGGIVIDKLASGANPEAIKFPRSRFEKESLEFSFSGLKTAAANFIRIHGPPASDSACSGDGSYTLGDFAASFQEAIVDVLVEKSIKAAQQCGLSDIAAAGGVAANSRLRKRLAQEAASANFRLYL
;
A
#
# COMPACT_ATOMS: atom_id res chain seq x y z
N MET A 1 -1.85 3.36 28.60
CA MET A 1 -2.94 3.81 27.73
C MET A 1 -3.33 2.68 26.78
N ILE A 2 -4.59 2.27 26.77
CA ILE A 2 -5.14 1.28 25.85
C ILE A 2 -5.97 1.98 24.76
N ILE A 3 -5.58 1.75 23.51
CA ILE A 3 -6.11 2.44 22.33
C ILE A 3 -6.83 1.42 21.45
N LEU A 4 -8.07 1.69 21.06
CA LEU A 4 -8.75 0.96 20.00
C LEU A 4 -8.66 1.75 18.69
N GLY A 5 -7.98 1.21 17.68
CA GLY A 5 -7.95 1.75 16.32
C GLY A 5 -8.98 1.09 15.41
N ILE A 6 -9.67 1.85 14.57
CA ILE A 6 -10.68 1.38 13.61
C ILE A 6 -10.34 1.91 12.21
N GLU A 7 -10.30 1.02 11.22
CA GLU A 7 -9.94 1.32 9.82
C GLU A 7 -11.01 0.76 8.86
N THR A 8 -11.53 1.61 7.98
CA THR A 8 -12.62 1.34 7.01
C THR A 8 -12.51 2.22 5.76
N SER A 9 -11.32 2.65 5.38
CA SER A 9 -11.09 3.61 4.29
C SER A 9 -11.36 3.05 2.90
N CYS A 10 -11.24 1.73 2.70
CA CYS A 10 -11.33 1.11 1.38
C CYS A 10 -12.12 -0.22 1.41
N ASP A 11 -11.45 -1.37 1.39
CA ASP A 11 -12.04 -2.71 1.27
C ASP A 11 -11.61 -3.66 2.39
N GLU A 12 -11.04 -3.11 3.47
CA GLU A 12 -10.61 -3.83 4.65
C GLU A 12 -11.31 -3.24 5.88
N THR A 13 -12.06 -4.06 6.60
CA THR A 13 -12.59 -3.66 7.91
C THR A 13 -11.61 -4.14 8.95
N ALA A 14 -10.97 -3.23 9.66
CA ALA A 14 -9.97 -3.60 10.64
C ALA A 14 -10.17 -2.90 11.97
N ALA A 15 -9.82 -3.61 13.04
CA ALA A 15 -9.69 -3.07 14.38
C ALA A 15 -8.44 -3.63 15.06
N ALA A 16 -7.76 -2.80 15.82
CA ALA A 16 -6.57 -3.18 16.57
C ALA A 16 -6.58 -2.55 17.96
N VAL A 17 -6.14 -3.31 18.96
CA VAL A 17 -5.92 -2.79 20.31
C VAL A 17 -4.42 -2.64 20.54
N VAL A 18 -4.00 -1.43 20.90
CA VAL A 18 -2.59 -1.08 21.11
C VAL A 18 -2.41 -0.50 22.51
N ARG A 19 -1.36 -0.96 23.20
CA ARG A 19 -0.93 -0.41 24.49
C ARG A 19 0.23 0.56 24.30
N ASP A 20 0.05 1.76 24.86
CA ASP A 20 1.04 2.85 24.91
C ASP A 20 1.62 3.25 23.54
N GLY A 21 0.88 3.00 22.46
CA GLY A 21 1.30 3.24 21.08
C GLY A 21 2.47 2.37 20.60
N LYS A 22 2.82 1.31 21.32
CA LYS A 22 4.03 0.50 21.07
C LYS A 22 3.74 -1.00 20.98
N GLU A 23 2.86 -1.50 21.83
CA GLU A 23 2.58 -2.93 21.91
C GLU A 23 1.23 -3.23 21.26
N ILE A 24 1.23 -4.05 20.21
CA ILE A 24 0.00 -4.51 19.56
C ILE A 24 -0.55 -5.68 20.37
N LEU A 25 -1.66 -5.46 21.09
CA LEU A 25 -2.35 -6.52 21.84
C LEU A 25 -3.21 -7.39 20.93
N SER A 26 -3.82 -6.79 19.91
CA SER A 26 -4.56 -7.49 18.88
C SER A 26 -4.59 -6.69 17.57
N SER A 27 -4.74 -7.42 16.46
CA SER A 27 -5.00 -6.83 15.14
C SER A 27 -5.90 -7.79 14.37
N VAL A 28 -7.09 -7.34 14.00
CA VAL A 28 -8.11 -8.11 13.32
C VAL A 28 -8.47 -7.41 12.02
N ILE A 29 -8.41 -8.15 10.91
CA ILE A 29 -8.69 -7.64 9.57
C ILE A 29 -9.69 -8.57 8.91
N ALA A 30 -10.84 -8.03 8.50
CA ALA A 30 -11.79 -8.66 7.60
C ALA A 30 -11.62 -8.06 6.20
N SER A 31 -10.84 -8.75 5.37
CA SER A 31 -10.55 -8.34 4.00
C SER A 31 -11.70 -8.72 3.05
N GLN A 32 -12.06 -7.82 2.15
CA GLN A 32 -13.11 -8.02 1.14
C GLN A 32 -12.53 -8.43 -0.23
N VAL A 33 -11.25 -8.81 -0.30
CA VAL A 33 -10.57 -9.17 -1.56
C VAL A 33 -11.34 -10.19 -2.41
N SER A 34 -11.89 -11.23 -1.78
CA SER A 34 -12.67 -12.27 -2.48
C SER A 34 -14.00 -11.75 -3.05
N ILE A 35 -14.55 -10.67 -2.50
CA ILE A 35 -15.80 -10.04 -2.91
C ILE A 35 -15.56 -9.14 -4.13
N HIS A 36 -14.42 -8.45 -4.16
CA HIS A 36 -14.02 -7.55 -5.24
C HIS A 36 -13.32 -8.27 -6.40
N GLY A 37 -12.76 -9.46 -6.17
CA GLY A 37 -12.05 -10.27 -7.15
C GLY A 37 -12.78 -10.44 -8.50
N PRO A 38 -14.07 -10.83 -8.53
CA PRO A 38 -14.84 -10.95 -9.78
C PRO A 38 -14.96 -9.66 -10.60
N TYR A 39 -14.79 -8.50 -9.96
CA TYR A 39 -14.85 -7.19 -10.62
C TYR A 39 -13.45 -6.68 -11.01
N GLY A 40 -12.38 -7.34 -10.54
CA GLY A 40 -11.00 -6.97 -10.79
C GLY A 40 -10.62 -5.59 -10.23
N GLY A 41 -11.23 -5.21 -9.10
CA GLY A 41 -11.01 -3.93 -8.42
C GLY A 41 -12.14 -3.63 -7.43
N VAL A 42 -11.89 -2.68 -6.53
CA VAL A 42 -12.84 -2.32 -5.46
C VAL A 42 -14.11 -1.69 -6.03
N VAL A 43 -15.27 -2.24 -5.65
CA VAL A 43 -16.59 -1.69 -5.94
C VAL A 43 -17.09 -0.91 -4.71
N PRO A 44 -17.17 0.44 -4.76
CA PRO A 44 -17.38 1.26 -3.55
C PRO A 44 -18.66 0.94 -2.75
N GLU A 45 -19.76 0.65 -3.44
CA GLU A 45 -21.04 0.30 -2.80
C GLU A 45 -20.97 -1.05 -2.08
N LEU A 46 -20.35 -2.06 -2.71
CA LEU A 46 -20.15 -3.36 -2.08
C LEU A 46 -19.25 -3.24 -0.86
N ALA A 47 -18.20 -2.41 -0.97
CA ALA A 47 -17.28 -2.19 0.14
C ALA A 47 -17.98 -1.59 1.36
N SER A 48 -18.77 -0.54 1.14
CA SER A 48 -19.55 0.13 2.18
C SER A 48 -20.50 -0.84 2.90
N ARG A 49 -21.20 -1.69 2.15
CA ARG A 49 -22.10 -2.72 2.71
C ARG A 49 -21.36 -3.74 3.57
N LYS A 50 -20.17 -4.16 3.14
CA LYS A 50 -19.38 -5.14 3.88
C LYS A 50 -18.78 -4.55 5.15
N HIS A 51 -18.41 -3.28 5.18
CA HIS A 51 -18.07 -2.61 6.43
C HIS A 51 -19.24 -2.63 7.42
N LEU A 52 -20.48 -2.39 6.97
CA LEU A 52 -21.65 -2.46 7.86
C LEU A 52 -21.84 -3.85 8.46
N GLU A 53 -21.61 -4.91 7.68
CA GLU A 53 -21.69 -6.29 8.16
C GLU A 53 -20.53 -6.65 9.13
N TYR A 54 -19.33 -6.11 8.91
CA TYR A 54 -18.12 -6.55 9.60
C TYR A 54 -17.69 -5.67 10.77
N ILE A 55 -18.12 -4.40 10.85
CA ILE A 55 -17.56 -3.44 11.80
C ILE A 55 -17.71 -3.89 13.26
N ILE A 56 -18.88 -4.37 13.66
CA ILE A 56 -19.12 -4.83 15.04
C ILE A 56 -18.36 -6.13 15.33
N PRO A 57 -18.48 -7.22 14.53
CA PRO A 57 -17.72 -8.45 14.77
C PRO A 57 -16.21 -8.26 14.82
N VAL A 58 -15.66 -7.36 13.99
CA VAL A 58 -14.23 -7.07 13.96
C VAL A 58 -13.77 -6.35 15.23
N ILE A 59 -14.53 -5.37 15.72
CA ILE A 59 -14.24 -4.68 16.98
C ILE A 59 -14.32 -5.66 18.16
N GLU A 60 -15.39 -6.45 18.25
CA GLU A 60 -15.56 -7.46 19.31
C GLU A 60 -14.41 -8.46 19.32
N SER A 61 -14.04 -8.99 18.16
CA SER A 61 -12.92 -9.93 18.05
C SER A 61 -11.58 -9.29 18.42
N ALA A 62 -11.37 -8.01 18.12
CA ALA A 62 -10.15 -7.30 18.51
C ALA A 62 -10.06 -7.14 20.03
N LEU A 63 -11.14 -6.77 20.70
CA LEU A 63 -11.21 -6.65 22.17
C LEU A 63 -11.02 -8.00 22.86
N GLU A 64 -11.71 -9.04 22.38
CA GLU A 64 -11.60 -10.40 22.91
C GLU A 64 -10.17 -10.93 22.81
N LYS A 65 -9.53 -10.81 21.64
CA LYS A 65 -8.14 -11.26 21.44
C LYS A 65 -7.14 -10.47 22.28
N ALA A 66 -7.41 -9.19 22.55
CA ALA A 66 -6.59 -8.37 23.43
C ALA A 66 -6.79 -8.71 24.91
N GLY A 67 -7.89 -9.39 25.27
CA GLY A 67 -8.29 -9.63 26.65
C GLY A 67 -8.66 -8.35 27.39
N VAL A 68 -9.27 -7.39 26.68
CA VAL A 68 -9.59 -6.04 27.18
C VAL A 68 -11.09 -5.79 27.04
N SER A 69 -11.73 -5.26 28.09
CA SER A 69 -13.13 -4.82 28.04
C SER A 69 -13.28 -3.42 27.45
N CYS A 70 -14.48 -3.05 27.00
CA CYS A 70 -14.74 -1.71 26.46
C CYS A 70 -14.43 -0.59 27.46
N GLU A 71 -14.63 -0.84 28.76
CA GLU A 71 -14.44 0.14 29.83
C GLU A 71 -12.96 0.46 30.09
N GLU A 72 -12.08 -0.52 29.83
CA GLU A 72 -10.62 -0.41 29.96
C GLU A 72 -9.98 0.40 28.83
N LEU A 73 -10.72 0.72 27.77
CA LEU A 73 -10.23 1.61 26.71
C LEU A 73 -10.02 3.02 27.24
N ASP A 74 -8.88 3.62 26.93
CA ASP A 74 -8.60 5.02 27.27
C ASP A 74 -8.99 5.97 26.13
N VAL A 75 -8.89 5.52 24.87
CA VAL A 75 -9.12 6.34 23.68
C VAL A 75 -9.47 5.49 22.46
N LEU A 76 -10.30 6.03 21.58
CA LEU A 76 -10.61 5.45 20.27
C LEU A 76 -9.95 6.26 19.17
N GLY A 77 -9.27 5.60 18.24
CA GLY A 77 -8.77 6.16 16.99
C GLY A 77 -9.56 5.63 15.81
N VAL A 78 -9.95 6.49 14.87
CA VAL A 78 -10.68 6.07 13.67
C VAL A 78 -10.19 6.81 12.45
N THR A 79 -10.03 6.08 11.34
CA THR A 79 -9.64 6.68 10.07
C THR A 79 -10.71 7.65 9.57
N GLN A 80 -10.32 8.91 9.40
CA GLN A 80 -11.18 10.00 8.90
C GLN A 80 -11.01 10.23 7.40
N GLY A 81 -9.85 9.86 6.85
CA GLY A 81 -9.56 9.90 5.43
C GLY A 81 -8.06 9.99 5.15
N PRO A 82 -7.64 10.03 3.88
CA PRO A 82 -8.48 9.85 2.68
C PRO A 82 -9.04 8.43 2.56
N GLY A 83 -10.05 8.26 1.69
CA GLY A 83 -10.71 6.98 1.47
C GLY A 83 -12.06 7.10 0.76
N LEU A 84 -12.73 5.97 0.54
CA LEU A 84 -14.07 5.91 -0.01
C LEU A 84 -15.08 6.44 1.00
N VAL A 85 -15.81 7.51 0.63
CA VAL A 85 -16.72 8.20 1.56
C VAL A 85 -17.74 7.28 2.24
N GLY A 86 -18.32 6.34 1.49
CA GLY A 86 -19.29 5.37 2.04
C GLY A 86 -18.67 4.42 3.06
N ALA A 87 -17.43 4.00 2.82
CA ALA A 87 -16.67 3.12 3.70
C ALA A 87 -16.24 3.86 4.99
N LEU A 88 -15.63 5.05 4.84
CA LEU A 88 -15.20 5.91 5.95
C LEU A 88 -16.34 6.24 6.92
N LEU A 89 -17.53 6.53 6.38
CA LEU A 89 -18.69 6.87 7.20
C LEU A 89 -19.11 5.73 8.14
N VAL A 90 -18.89 4.47 7.76
CA VAL A 90 -19.23 3.32 8.61
C VAL A 90 -18.34 3.31 9.85
N GLY A 91 -17.01 3.33 9.69
CA GLY A 91 -16.08 3.35 10.81
C GLY A 91 -16.25 4.60 11.67
N LEU A 92 -16.36 5.78 11.05
CA LEU A 92 -16.56 7.04 11.77
C LEU A 92 -17.86 7.03 12.60
N SER A 93 -18.95 6.48 12.07
CA SER A 93 -20.22 6.42 12.80
C SER A 93 -20.15 5.45 13.98
N ALA A 94 -19.57 4.26 13.77
CA ALA A 94 -19.38 3.28 14.83
C ALA A 94 -18.49 3.82 15.96
N ALA A 95 -17.33 4.40 15.62
CA ALA A 95 -16.39 4.95 16.58
C ALA A 95 -16.97 6.12 17.37
N LYS A 96 -17.73 7.03 16.72
CA LYS A 96 -18.42 8.13 17.40
C LYS A 96 -19.48 7.65 18.38
N ALA A 97 -20.30 6.67 17.97
CA ALA A 97 -21.32 6.10 18.84
C ALA A 97 -20.71 5.42 20.07
N MET A 98 -19.63 4.65 19.86
CA MET A 98 -18.92 3.95 20.92
C MET A 98 -18.21 4.92 21.88
N ALA A 99 -17.51 5.94 21.34
CA ALA A 99 -16.86 6.97 22.16
C ALA A 99 -17.88 7.76 23.00
N TYR A 100 -19.04 8.10 22.43
CA TYR A 100 -20.13 8.75 23.16
C TYR A 100 -20.71 7.87 24.26
N ALA A 101 -20.95 6.59 23.98
CA ALA A 101 -21.53 5.65 24.94
C ALA A 101 -20.59 5.34 26.12
N LEU A 102 -19.28 5.27 25.86
CA LEU A 102 -18.27 4.95 26.86
C LEU A 102 -17.69 6.18 27.58
N ASP A 103 -18.09 7.38 27.17
CA ASP A 103 -17.51 8.66 27.61
C ASP A 103 -15.97 8.68 27.45
N LYS A 104 -15.50 8.30 26.26
CA LYS A 104 -14.07 8.22 25.92
C LYS A 104 -13.69 9.21 24.81
N PRO A 105 -12.47 9.75 24.82
CA PRO A 105 -11.96 10.55 23.72
C PRO A 105 -11.96 9.80 22.38
N LEU A 106 -12.26 10.53 21.31
CA LEU A 106 -12.19 10.05 19.93
C LEU A 106 -11.17 10.87 19.14
N ILE A 107 -10.23 10.20 18.49
CA ILE A 107 -9.22 10.80 17.63
C ILE A 107 -9.52 10.44 16.18
N ALA A 108 -9.68 11.47 15.34
CA ALA A 108 -9.71 11.32 13.89
C ALA A 108 -8.27 11.11 13.39
N VAL A 109 -8.04 10.04 12.64
CA VAL A 109 -6.71 9.65 12.15
C VAL A 109 -6.66 9.81 10.64
N ASN A 110 -5.58 10.42 10.15
CA ASN A 110 -5.28 10.42 8.72
C ASN A 110 -4.74 9.05 8.29
N HIS A 111 -5.36 8.42 7.31
CA HIS A 111 -5.00 7.09 6.81
C HIS A 111 -3.53 7.01 6.37
N LEU A 112 -3.01 8.06 5.72
CA LEU A 112 -1.64 8.10 5.21
C LEU A 112 -0.63 8.28 6.34
N GLU A 113 -0.96 9.06 7.37
CA GLU A 113 -0.14 9.12 8.59
C GLU A 113 -0.13 7.76 9.30
N GLY A 114 -1.27 7.07 9.34
CA GLY A 114 -1.36 5.69 9.83
C GLY A 114 -0.40 4.74 9.08
N HIS A 115 -0.36 4.83 7.74
CA HIS A 115 0.63 4.09 6.95
C HIS A 115 2.07 4.45 7.33
N ILE A 116 2.42 5.74 7.42
CA ILE A 116 3.78 6.16 7.81
C ILE A 116 4.16 5.58 9.17
N GLN A 117 3.28 5.67 10.17
CA GLN A 117 3.54 5.19 11.52
C GLN A 117 3.60 3.66 11.61
N SER A 118 2.89 2.94 10.74
CA SER A 118 2.89 1.47 10.73
C SER A 118 4.29 0.86 10.51
N ALA A 119 5.18 1.55 9.80
CA ALA A 119 6.57 1.11 9.60
C ALA A 119 7.40 1.06 10.89
N PHE A 120 6.95 1.72 11.96
CA PHE A 120 7.74 1.93 13.18
C PHE A 120 7.11 1.35 14.43
N ILE A 121 5.91 0.78 14.34
CA ILE A 121 5.16 0.27 15.50
C ILE A 121 5.96 -0.79 16.29
N SER A 122 6.79 -1.58 15.60
CA SER A 122 7.67 -2.59 16.23
C SER A 122 9.15 -2.17 16.31
N GLY A 123 9.53 -1.03 15.70
CA GLY A 123 10.93 -0.71 15.39
C GLY A 123 11.46 0.62 15.95
N GLY A 124 10.60 1.43 16.58
CA GLY A 124 10.96 2.80 16.99
C GLY A 124 11.08 3.74 15.78
N ILE A 125 10.55 4.94 15.93
CA ILE A 125 10.62 5.96 14.88
C ILE A 125 12.07 6.49 14.81
N PRO A 126 12.63 6.72 13.61
CA PRO A 126 13.95 7.32 13.46
C PRO A 126 14.04 8.66 14.21
N GLU A 127 15.15 8.89 14.91
CA GLU A 127 15.39 10.17 15.62
C GLU A 127 15.59 11.34 14.65
N ASN A 128 15.99 11.07 13.40
CA ASN A 128 16.21 12.10 12.39
C ASN A 128 15.02 12.16 11.42
N PRO A 129 14.78 13.33 10.78
CA PRO A 129 13.84 13.42 9.68
C PRO A 129 14.17 12.41 8.58
N PHE A 130 13.15 11.83 7.98
CA PHE A 130 13.31 10.79 6.97
C PHE A 130 12.36 10.99 5.80
N ILE A 131 12.67 10.32 4.69
CA ILE A 131 11.76 10.22 3.56
C ILE A 131 10.91 8.97 3.71
N CYS A 132 9.59 9.09 3.57
CA CYS A 132 8.69 7.95 3.55
C CYS A 132 8.04 7.80 2.17
N LEU A 133 8.29 6.65 1.53
CA LEU A 133 7.52 6.20 0.37
C LEU A 133 6.25 5.50 0.86
N VAL A 134 5.09 6.14 0.67
CA VAL A 134 3.79 5.51 0.91
C VAL A 134 3.27 4.95 -0.41
N VAL A 135 3.20 3.63 -0.52
CA VAL A 135 2.84 2.91 -1.74
C VAL A 135 1.86 1.77 -1.45
N SER A 136 0.60 1.96 -1.83
CA SER A 136 -0.51 1.04 -1.62
C SER A 136 -1.32 0.84 -2.91
N GLY A 137 -2.47 0.16 -2.81
CA GLY A 137 -3.42 0.00 -3.92
C GLY A 137 -3.86 1.35 -4.51
N GLY A 138 -4.25 2.29 -3.65
CA GLY A 138 -4.79 3.59 -4.06
C GLY A 138 -3.86 4.80 -3.86
N HIS A 139 -2.67 4.60 -3.29
CA HIS A 139 -1.75 5.70 -3.01
C HIS A 139 -0.35 5.41 -3.50
N THR A 140 0.31 6.42 -4.09
CA THR A 140 1.76 6.42 -4.32
C THR A 140 2.25 7.83 -4.13
N ALA A 141 2.99 8.05 -3.04
CA ALA A 141 3.46 9.36 -2.65
C ALA A 141 4.75 9.30 -1.83
N LEU A 142 5.53 10.37 -1.91
CA LEU A 142 6.72 10.62 -1.13
C LEU A 142 6.45 11.73 -0.13
N TYR A 143 6.75 11.46 1.13
CA TYR A 143 6.66 12.41 2.22
C TYR A 143 8.04 12.65 2.82
N ARG A 144 8.29 13.88 3.24
CA ARG A 144 9.29 14.16 4.28
C ARG A 144 8.56 14.08 5.61
N VAL A 145 9.09 13.32 6.55
CA VAL A 145 8.59 13.21 7.91
C VAL A 145 9.61 13.87 8.83
N ASP A 146 9.18 14.89 9.56
CA ASP A 146 9.99 15.64 10.52
C ASP A 146 9.92 14.99 11.91
N GLN A 147 10.83 15.38 12.81
CA GLN A 147 11.00 14.76 14.14
C GLN A 147 9.78 14.89 15.05
N ASP A 148 8.97 15.92 14.84
CA ASP A 148 7.73 16.17 15.58
C ASP A 148 6.56 15.31 15.08
N GLY A 149 6.80 14.42 14.11
CA GLY A 149 5.79 13.59 13.47
C GLY A 149 5.04 14.30 12.33
N GLY A 150 5.35 15.58 12.07
CA GLY A 150 4.80 16.32 10.94
C GLY A 150 5.22 15.68 9.62
N SER A 151 4.29 15.58 8.67
CA SER A 151 4.59 15.07 7.33
C SER A 151 4.28 16.10 6.25
N ARG A 152 5.19 16.24 5.29
CA ARG A 152 5.07 17.14 4.14
C ARG A 152 5.13 16.34 2.85
N LEU A 153 4.08 16.45 2.04
CA LEU A 153 4.05 15.84 0.71
C LEU A 153 5.13 16.47 -0.19
N LEU A 154 5.96 15.62 -0.81
CA LEU A 154 7.00 16.01 -1.75
C LEU A 154 6.59 15.73 -3.21
N GLY A 155 5.85 14.65 -3.42
CA GLY A 155 5.34 14.25 -4.72
C GLY A 155 4.37 13.08 -4.61
N ALA A 156 3.37 13.05 -5.48
CA ALA A 156 2.38 11.98 -5.54
C ALA A 156 2.20 11.52 -7.00
N THR A 157 1.52 10.39 -7.19
CA THR A 157 1.06 10.02 -8.52
C THR A 157 0.06 11.04 -9.06
N ARG A 158 0.18 11.36 -10.35
CA ARG A 158 -0.80 12.19 -11.07
C ARG A 158 -1.96 11.38 -11.63
N ASP A 159 -1.81 10.06 -11.69
CA ASP A 159 -2.77 9.14 -12.29
C ASP A 159 -2.93 7.85 -11.47
N ASP A 160 -2.68 6.68 -12.07
CA ASP A 160 -2.79 5.38 -11.43
C ASP A 160 -1.75 5.31 -10.30
N ALA A 161 -2.13 4.76 -9.14
CA ALA A 161 -1.16 4.35 -8.12
C ALA A 161 -0.40 3.09 -8.57
N ALA A 162 0.76 2.82 -7.97
CA ALA A 162 1.55 1.64 -8.30
C ALA A 162 0.77 0.33 -8.08
N GLY A 163 0.05 0.21 -6.96
CA GLY A 163 -0.78 -0.96 -6.67
C GLY A 163 -1.91 -1.13 -7.69
N GLU A 164 -2.61 -0.05 -8.01
CA GLU A 164 -3.63 -0.03 -9.06
C GLU A 164 -3.08 -0.43 -10.44
N ALA A 165 -1.85 -0.02 -10.78
CA ALA A 165 -1.20 -0.44 -12.02
C ALA A 165 -0.96 -1.96 -12.05
N PHE A 166 -0.55 -2.56 -10.92
CA PHE A 166 -0.45 -4.02 -10.79
C PHE A 166 -1.81 -4.71 -10.92
N ASP A 167 -2.85 -4.19 -10.27
CA ASP A 167 -4.19 -4.78 -10.34
C ASP A 167 -4.79 -4.72 -11.75
N LYS A 168 -4.63 -3.59 -12.44
CA LYS A 168 -5.10 -3.42 -13.82
C LYS A 168 -4.40 -4.35 -14.80
N ILE A 169 -3.08 -4.54 -14.68
CA ILE A 169 -2.37 -5.44 -15.59
C ILE A 169 -2.69 -6.91 -15.27
N ALA A 170 -2.87 -7.25 -14.00
CA ALA A 170 -3.28 -8.59 -13.61
C ALA A 170 -4.68 -8.93 -14.14
N LYS A 171 -5.61 -7.96 -14.11
CA LYS A 171 -6.92 -8.07 -14.73
C LYS A 171 -6.83 -8.25 -16.25
N LEU A 172 -5.96 -7.49 -16.92
CA LEU A 172 -5.79 -7.58 -18.39
C LEU A 172 -5.28 -8.97 -18.81
N LEU A 173 -4.43 -9.58 -18.00
CA LEU A 173 -3.87 -10.91 -18.22
C LEU A 173 -4.74 -12.04 -17.68
N ASP A 174 -5.82 -11.72 -16.98
CA ASP A 174 -6.71 -12.67 -16.28
C ASP A 174 -5.95 -13.62 -15.31
N ILE A 175 -5.01 -13.07 -14.55
CA ILE A 175 -4.14 -13.84 -13.62
C ILE A 175 -4.56 -13.74 -12.15
N GLY A 176 -5.65 -13.02 -11.87
CA GLY A 176 -6.25 -12.92 -10.54
C GLY A 176 -6.05 -11.57 -9.84
N TYR A 177 -6.52 -11.50 -8.59
CA TYR A 177 -6.55 -10.30 -7.74
C TYR A 177 -6.28 -10.71 -6.28
N PRO A 178 -5.48 -9.96 -5.48
CA PRO A 178 -4.81 -8.70 -5.83
C PRO A 178 -3.61 -8.90 -6.74
N GLY A 179 -3.51 -8.07 -7.78
CA GLY A 179 -2.52 -8.20 -8.85
C GLY A 179 -1.09 -8.04 -8.39
N GLY A 180 -0.84 -7.16 -7.41
CA GLY A 180 0.50 -6.96 -6.85
C GLY A 180 1.13 -8.25 -6.30
N ILE A 181 0.35 -9.09 -5.61
CA ILE A 181 0.82 -10.35 -5.02
C ILE A 181 1.06 -11.40 -6.12
N VAL A 182 0.13 -11.50 -7.08
CA VAL A 182 0.23 -12.46 -8.18
C VAL A 182 1.46 -12.17 -9.04
N ILE A 183 1.64 -10.90 -9.42
CA ILE A 183 2.76 -10.46 -10.27
C ILE A 183 4.09 -10.67 -9.56
N ASP A 184 4.17 -10.42 -8.25
CA ASP A 184 5.39 -10.66 -7.48
C ASP A 184 5.80 -12.14 -7.48
N LYS A 185 4.81 -13.05 -7.37
CA LYS A 185 5.06 -14.49 -7.46
C LYS A 185 5.50 -14.92 -8.85
N LEU A 186 4.84 -14.44 -9.90
CA LEU A 186 5.17 -14.78 -11.29
C LEU A 186 6.53 -14.21 -11.74
N ALA A 187 6.89 -13.02 -11.24
CA ALA A 187 8.17 -12.38 -11.53
C ALA A 187 9.36 -13.10 -10.88
N SER A 188 9.13 -13.89 -9.84
CA SER A 188 10.19 -14.56 -9.08
C SER A 188 10.97 -15.55 -9.95
N GLY A 189 12.23 -15.24 -10.24
CA GLY A 189 13.13 -16.09 -11.03
C GLY A 189 13.02 -15.89 -12.54
N ALA A 190 12.11 -15.03 -13.01
CA ALA A 190 11.99 -14.66 -14.42
C ALA A 190 12.95 -13.52 -14.80
N ASN A 191 13.06 -13.21 -16.09
CA ASN A 191 13.97 -12.19 -16.60
C ASN A 191 13.29 -10.80 -16.61
N PRO A 192 13.71 -9.84 -15.76
CA PRO A 192 13.13 -8.50 -15.71
C PRO A 192 13.55 -7.61 -16.90
N GLU A 193 14.50 -8.05 -17.73
CA GLU A 193 14.98 -7.32 -18.90
C GLU A 193 14.41 -7.84 -20.23
N ALA A 194 13.55 -8.87 -20.17
CA ALA A 194 12.97 -9.50 -21.36
C ALA A 194 12.14 -8.51 -22.20
N ILE A 195 11.44 -7.58 -21.54
CA ILE A 195 10.57 -6.60 -22.21
C ILE A 195 10.91 -5.18 -21.73
N LYS A 196 11.15 -4.28 -22.67
CA LYS A 196 11.47 -2.88 -22.36
C LYS A 196 10.20 -2.05 -22.23
N PHE A 197 9.67 -1.98 -21.01
CA PHE A 197 8.60 -1.05 -20.69
C PHE A 197 9.10 0.38 -20.39
N PRO A 198 8.30 1.41 -20.73
CA PRO A 198 8.68 2.80 -20.45
C PRO A 198 8.66 3.08 -18.94
N ARG A 199 9.63 3.88 -18.47
CA ARG A 199 9.61 4.49 -17.15
C ARG A 199 9.14 5.94 -17.33
N SER A 200 8.03 6.33 -16.70
CA SER A 200 7.53 7.71 -16.80
C SER A 200 8.53 8.66 -16.18
N ARG A 201 9.04 9.61 -16.98
CA ARG A 201 9.98 10.64 -16.52
C ARG A 201 9.34 12.01 -16.68
N PHE A 202 9.30 12.74 -15.58
CA PHE A 202 8.94 14.16 -15.54
C PHE A 202 10.19 15.03 -15.71
N GLU A 203 10.04 16.34 -15.45
CA GLU A 203 11.16 17.25 -15.30
C GLU A 203 12.22 16.72 -14.33
N LYS A 204 13.48 17.10 -14.56
CA LYS A 204 14.65 16.55 -13.89
C LYS A 204 14.54 16.59 -12.37
N GLU A 205 13.85 17.57 -11.78
CA GLU A 205 13.70 17.72 -10.32
C GLU A 205 12.40 17.16 -9.75
N SER A 206 11.41 16.78 -10.57
CA SER A 206 10.11 16.32 -10.08
C SER A 206 10.21 15.00 -9.30
N LEU A 207 9.43 14.91 -8.22
CA LEU A 207 9.23 13.73 -7.37
C LEU A 207 7.86 13.07 -7.58
N GLU A 208 7.12 13.50 -8.61
CA GLU A 208 5.81 12.93 -8.93
C GLU A 208 5.93 11.60 -9.69
N PHE A 209 4.84 10.84 -9.66
CA PHE A 209 4.70 9.53 -10.29
C PHE A 209 3.63 9.53 -11.40
N SER A 210 3.73 8.58 -12.33
CA SER A 210 2.73 8.33 -13.36
C SER A 210 2.90 6.90 -13.87
N PHE A 211 1.85 6.09 -13.77
CA PHE A 211 1.86 4.68 -14.20
C PHE A 211 0.80 4.39 -15.28
N SER A 212 -0.09 5.33 -15.60
CA SER A 212 -1.10 5.13 -16.65
C SER A 212 -0.49 4.84 -18.04
N GLY A 213 0.59 5.52 -18.40
CA GLY A 213 1.33 5.30 -19.65
C GLY A 213 2.00 3.93 -19.72
N LEU A 214 2.49 3.42 -18.58
CA LEU A 214 3.08 2.08 -18.46
C LEU A 214 2.03 1.00 -18.73
N LYS A 215 0.83 1.12 -18.15
CA LYS A 215 -0.30 0.24 -18.44
C LYS A 215 -0.65 0.22 -19.93
N THR A 216 -0.74 1.39 -20.55
CA THR A 216 -1.05 1.50 -22.00
C THR A 216 0.03 0.84 -22.85
N ALA A 217 1.31 1.00 -22.49
CA ALA A 217 2.41 0.33 -23.17
C ALA A 217 2.33 -1.20 -23.02
N ALA A 218 2.00 -1.69 -21.83
CA ALA A 218 1.80 -3.11 -21.55
C ALA A 218 0.64 -3.72 -22.35
N ALA A 219 -0.50 -3.04 -22.40
CA ALA A 219 -1.65 -3.46 -23.20
C ALA A 219 -1.35 -3.47 -24.71
N ASN A 220 -0.64 -2.44 -25.20
CA ASN A 220 -0.22 -2.37 -26.59
C ASN A 220 0.78 -3.48 -26.94
N PHE A 221 1.70 -3.81 -26.03
CA PHE A 221 2.66 -4.90 -26.21
C PHE A 221 1.94 -6.24 -26.40
N ILE A 222 0.99 -6.57 -25.50
CA ILE A 222 0.16 -7.79 -25.61
C ILE A 222 -0.62 -7.80 -26.94
N ARG A 223 -1.16 -6.65 -27.35
CA ARG A 223 -1.88 -6.56 -28.63
C ARG A 223 -0.99 -6.84 -29.85
N ILE A 224 0.26 -6.41 -29.82
CA ILE A 224 1.20 -6.55 -30.95
C ILE A 224 1.82 -7.95 -30.98
N HIS A 225 2.21 -8.49 -29.83
CA HIS A 225 2.97 -9.73 -29.70
C HIS A 225 2.12 -10.96 -29.35
N GLY A 226 0.82 -10.76 -29.08
CA GLY A 226 -0.06 -11.81 -28.56
C GLY A 226 0.03 -11.95 -27.04
N PRO A 227 -0.87 -12.76 -26.44
CA PRO A 227 -0.81 -13.05 -25.01
C PRO A 227 0.47 -13.84 -24.65
N PRO A 228 0.96 -13.74 -23.40
CA PRO A 228 2.10 -14.53 -22.95
C PRO A 228 1.86 -16.03 -23.16
N ALA A 229 2.90 -16.74 -23.58
CA ALA A 229 2.85 -18.19 -23.69
C ALA A 229 2.72 -18.83 -22.29
N SER A 230 1.98 -19.94 -22.19
CA SER A 230 2.08 -20.82 -21.03
C SER A 230 3.48 -21.43 -20.98
N ASP A 231 4.00 -21.67 -19.76
CA ASP A 231 5.39 -22.10 -19.50
C ASP A 231 5.87 -23.35 -20.27
N SER A 232 4.98 -24.06 -20.97
CA SER A 232 5.23 -25.27 -21.74
C SER A 232 5.27 -25.10 -23.27
N ALA A 233 5.11 -23.89 -23.83
CA ALA A 233 4.99 -23.69 -25.29
C ALA A 233 5.69 -22.44 -25.83
N CYS A 234 6.98 -22.23 -25.51
CA CYS A 234 7.80 -21.24 -26.22
C CYS A 234 8.40 -21.87 -27.48
N SER A 235 7.62 -21.90 -28.56
CA SER A 235 8.04 -22.43 -29.87
C SER A 235 7.74 -21.42 -30.98
N GLY A 236 8.27 -20.19 -30.87
CA GLY A 236 8.12 -19.17 -31.91
C GLY A 236 9.07 -17.99 -31.71
N ASP A 237 9.48 -17.38 -32.83
CA ASP A 237 10.29 -16.15 -32.82
C ASP A 237 9.40 -14.99 -32.32
N GLY A 238 9.71 -14.45 -31.12
CA GLY A 238 8.92 -13.43 -30.45
C GLY A 238 7.99 -13.89 -29.31
N SER A 239 8.01 -15.17 -28.93
CA SER A 239 7.28 -15.65 -27.73
C SER A 239 7.96 -15.19 -26.44
N TYR A 240 7.18 -14.70 -25.48
CA TYR A 240 7.61 -14.36 -24.13
C TYR A 240 6.78 -15.12 -23.10
N THR A 241 7.37 -15.42 -21.94
CA THR A 241 6.66 -16.10 -20.84
C THR A 241 5.83 -15.12 -20.03
N LEU A 242 4.80 -15.62 -19.35
CA LEU A 242 4.03 -14.82 -18.40
C LEU A 242 4.93 -14.27 -17.28
N GLY A 243 5.90 -15.06 -16.81
CA GLY A 243 6.87 -14.65 -15.80
C GLY A 243 7.76 -13.49 -16.26
N ASP A 244 8.29 -13.55 -17.48
CA ASP A 244 9.14 -12.49 -18.05
C ASP A 244 8.37 -11.18 -18.24
N PHE A 245 7.10 -11.27 -18.63
CA PHE A 245 6.22 -10.11 -18.69
C PHE A 245 5.97 -9.50 -17.32
N ALA A 246 5.60 -10.33 -16.34
CA ALA A 246 5.37 -9.92 -14.97
C ALA A 246 6.61 -9.25 -14.36
N ALA A 247 7.79 -9.86 -14.54
CA ALA A 247 9.06 -9.33 -14.07
C ALA A 247 9.43 -8.01 -14.73
N SER A 248 9.31 -7.92 -16.06
CA SER A 248 9.63 -6.70 -16.80
C SER A 248 8.70 -5.53 -16.44
N PHE A 249 7.40 -5.82 -16.24
CA PHE A 249 6.42 -4.81 -15.82
C PHE A 249 6.65 -4.36 -14.38
N GLN A 250 6.87 -5.30 -13.46
CA GLN A 250 7.24 -5.02 -12.08
C GLN A 250 8.50 -4.17 -11.99
N GLU A 251 9.53 -4.49 -12.79
CA GLU A 251 10.78 -3.74 -12.80
C GLU A 251 10.57 -2.28 -13.21
N ALA A 252 9.69 -2.01 -14.17
CA ALA A 252 9.39 -0.65 -14.61
C ALA A 252 8.72 0.19 -13.50
N ILE A 253 7.86 -0.41 -12.68
CA ILE A 253 7.27 0.26 -11.52
C ILE A 253 8.33 0.47 -10.43
N VAL A 254 9.04 -0.61 -10.06
CA VAL A 254 10.03 -0.59 -8.98
C VAL A 254 11.14 0.40 -9.27
N ASP A 255 11.66 0.47 -10.49
CA ASP A 255 12.68 1.44 -10.90
C ASP A 255 12.28 2.88 -10.56
N VAL A 256 11.05 3.27 -10.92
CA VAL A 256 10.56 4.63 -10.68
C VAL A 256 10.41 4.89 -9.19
N LEU A 257 9.84 3.94 -8.44
CA LEU A 257 9.66 4.07 -6.99
C LEU A 257 11.02 4.27 -6.29
N VAL A 258 12.01 3.43 -6.62
CA VAL A 258 13.34 3.49 -6.01
C VAL A 258 14.08 4.75 -6.41
N GLU A 259 14.15 5.07 -7.70
CA GLU A 259 14.83 6.28 -8.21
C GLU A 259 14.31 7.54 -7.51
N LYS A 260 12.98 7.69 -7.42
CA LYS A 260 12.37 8.86 -6.79
C LYS A 260 12.58 8.90 -5.28
N SER A 261 12.62 7.76 -4.60
CA SER A 261 12.85 7.68 -3.15
C SER A 261 14.27 8.12 -2.80
N ILE A 262 15.27 7.59 -3.51
CA ILE A 262 16.69 7.96 -3.34
C ILE A 262 16.88 9.44 -3.67
N LYS A 263 16.30 9.90 -4.77
CA LYS A 263 16.37 11.31 -5.17
C LYS A 263 15.73 12.25 -4.16
N ALA A 264 14.59 11.90 -3.58
CA ALA A 264 13.94 12.71 -2.55
C ALA A 264 14.82 12.87 -1.31
N ALA A 265 15.50 11.79 -0.89
CA ALA A 265 16.44 11.83 0.22
C ALA A 265 17.63 12.76 -0.10
N GLN A 266 18.20 12.65 -1.30
CA GLN A 266 19.27 13.52 -1.77
C GLN A 266 18.85 15.00 -1.83
N GLN A 267 17.69 15.32 -2.41
CA GLN A 267 17.18 16.69 -2.50
C GLN A 267 16.90 17.31 -1.13
N CYS A 268 16.48 16.50 -0.15
CA CYS A 268 16.23 16.98 1.21
C CYS A 268 17.47 16.95 2.12
N GLY A 269 18.59 16.38 1.64
CA GLY A 269 19.79 16.18 2.46
C GLY A 269 19.58 15.22 3.64
N LEU A 270 18.72 14.20 3.48
CA LEU A 270 18.38 13.22 4.51
C LEU A 270 19.04 11.88 4.23
N SER A 271 19.34 11.13 5.31
CA SER A 271 20.01 9.83 5.25
C SER A 271 19.09 8.64 5.50
N ASP A 272 17.83 8.89 5.85
CA ASP A 272 16.89 7.87 6.31
C ASP A 272 15.71 7.77 5.34
N ILE A 273 15.38 6.55 4.93
CA ILE A 273 14.28 6.23 4.02
C ILE A 273 13.43 5.13 4.64
N ALA A 274 12.11 5.32 4.63
CA ALA A 274 11.13 4.31 4.99
C ALA A 274 10.21 4.00 3.81
N ALA A 275 9.68 2.78 3.75
CA ALA A 275 8.59 2.45 2.83
C ALA A 275 7.42 1.82 3.59
N ALA A 276 6.20 2.25 3.27
CA ALA A 276 4.97 1.79 3.90
C ALA A 276 3.86 1.58 2.88
N GLY A 277 2.84 0.81 3.26
CA GLY A 277 1.70 0.46 2.42
C GLY A 277 1.83 -0.92 1.76
N GLY A 278 0.73 -1.42 1.18
CA GLY A 278 0.66 -2.80 0.70
C GLY A 278 1.68 -3.17 -0.37
N VAL A 279 2.07 -2.22 -1.24
CA VAL A 279 3.07 -2.48 -2.29
C VAL A 279 4.49 -2.50 -1.72
N ALA A 280 4.73 -1.93 -0.53
CA ALA A 280 6.02 -2.03 0.16
C ALA A 280 6.38 -3.48 0.55
N ALA A 281 5.40 -4.39 0.58
CA ALA A 281 5.61 -5.83 0.77
C ALA A 281 6.20 -6.53 -0.48
N ASN A 282 6.22 -5.87 -1.64
CA ASN A 282 6.72 -6.44 -2.88
C ASN A 282 8.20 -6.82 -2.78
N SER A 283 8.53 -8.08 -3.07
CA SER A 283 9.85 -8.64 -2.84
C SER A 283 10.95 -7.94 -3.65
N ARG A 284 10.64 -7.57 -4.89
CA ARG A 284 11.55 -6.87 -5.79
C ARG A 284 11.80 -5.43 -5.35
N LEU A 285 10.75 -4.72 -4.93
CA LEU A 285 10.84 -3.36 -4.38
C LEU A 285 11.75 -3.32 -3.15
N ARG A 286 11.50 -4.20 -2.17
CA ARG A 286 12.31 -4.28 -0.94
C ARG A 286 13.78 -4.54 -1.26
N LYS A 287 14.06 -5.47 -2.17
CA LYS A 287 15.42 -5.79 -2.61
C LYS A 287 16.11 -4.59 -3.27
N ARG A 288 15.44 -3.93 -4.22
CA ARG A 288 16.01 -2.78 -4.95
C ARG A 288 16.22 -1.58 -4.03
N LEU A 289 15.26 -1.27 -3.15
CA LEU A 289 15.44 -0.20 -2.15
C LEU A 289 16.64 -0.48 -1.25
N ALA A 290 16.78 -1.70 -0.73
CA ALA A 290 17.91 -2.06 0.13
C ALA A 290 19.26 -1.91 -0.58
N GLN A 291 19.34 -2.34 -1.84
CA GLN A 291 20.56 -2.24 -2.66
C GLN A 291 20.95 -0.79 -2.95
N GLU A 292 20.00 0.04 -3.38
CA GLU A 292 20.27 1.44 -3.71
C GLU A 292 20.53 2.27 -2.45
N ALA A 293 19.79 2.02 -1.36
CA ALA A 293 20.01 2.69 -0.09
C ALA A 293 21.42 2.38 0.43
N ALA A 294 21.84 1.10 0.43
CA ALA A 294 23.20 0.73 0.85
C ALA A 294 24.27 1.40 -0.02
N SER A 295 24.09 1.42 -1.34
CA SER A 295 25.02 2.05 -2.28
C SER A 295 25.13 3.57 -2.09
N ALA A 296 24.04 4.21 -1.67
CA ALA A 296 23.97 5.65 -1.39
C ALA A 296 24.29 6.01 0.08
N ASN A 297 24.64 5.04 0.94
CA ASN A 297 24.82 5.20 2.39
C ASN A 297 23.58 5.74 3.13
N PHE A 298 22.39 5.30 2.71
CA PHE A 298 21.13 5.58 3.40
C PHE A 298 20.71 4.41 4.30
N ARG A 299 20.10 4.73 5.43
CA ARG A 299 19.43 3.77 6.32
C ARG A 299 18.01 3.54 5.83
N LEU A 300 17.62 2.27 5.74
CA LEU A 300 16.33 1.87 5.20
C LEU A 300 15.48 1.18 6.27
N TYR A 301 14.21 1.56 6.34
CA TYR A 301 13.18 1.01 7.22
C TYR A 301 12.05 0.40 6.35
N LEU A 302 11.76 -0.89 6.52
CA LEU A 302 10.83 -1.69 5.70
C LEU A 302 9.94 -2.61 6.53
#